data_AF-A0A2G9MXD1-F1
#
_entry.id   AF-A0A2G9MXD1-F1
#
_cell.length_a   1.000
_cell.length_b   1.000
_cell.length_c   1.000
_cell.angle_alpha   90.00
_cell.angle_beta   90.00
_cell.angle_gamma   90.00
#
_symmetry.space_group_name_H-M   'P 1'
#
loop_
_entity.id
_entity.type
_entity.pdbx_description
1 polymer ?
#
loop_
_entity_poly.entity_id
_entity_poly.type
_entity_poly.pdbx_seq_one_letter_code
_entity_poly.pdbx_strand_id
1 'polypeptide(L)'
;QKNEIKLNVTENSIEVTGEHKEEEKKKNFLRKERHSMSYYQTIPLSEKIIPDKVKAKLADGVLDIILPKSKPTPTPKKKAVNVQ
;
A
#
# COMPACT_ATOMS: atom_id res chain seq x y z
N GLN A 1 -12.41 -5.80 -5.88
CA GLN A 1 -13.35 -4.73 -5.47
C GLN A 1 -12.85 -4.04 -4.18
N LYS A 2 -13.39 -2.88 -3.78
CA LYS A 2 -12.97 -2.21 -2.52
C LYS A 2 -13.08 -3.13 -1.30
N ASN A 3 -14.12 -3.95 -1.25
CA ASN A 3 -14.39 -4.85 -0.13
C ASN A 3 -13.50 -6.10 -0.11
N GLU A 4 -12.74 -6.33 -1.18
CA GLU A 4 -11.81 -7.47 -1.32
C GLU A 4 -10.40 -7.12 -0.81
N ILE A 5 -10.15 -5.86 -0.44
CA ILE A 5 -8.86 -5.37 0.02
C ILE A 5 -8.97 -5.00 1.50
N LYS A 6 -8.09 -5.57 2.31
CA LYS A 6 -7.87 -5.18 3.71
C LYS A 6 -6.52 -4.48 3.82
N LEU A 7 -6.53 -3.34 4.51
CA LEU A 7 -5.34 -2.53 4.78
C LEU A 7 -5.20 -2.37 6.29
N ASN A 8 -4.09 -2.87 6.84
CA ASN A 8 -3.70 -2.62 8.22
C ASN A 8 -2.44 -1.76 8.22
N VAL A 9 -2.39 -0.80 9.13
CA VAL A 9 -1.27 0.15 9.20
C VAL A 9 -0.81 0.26 10.64
N THR A 10 0.51 0.19 10.83
CA THR A 10 1.18 0.48 12.09
C THR A 10 2.04 1.73 11.95
N GLU A 11 2.73 2.15 13.01
CA GLU A 11 3.67 3.27 12.92
C GLU A 11 4.79 3.04 11.89
N ASN A 12 5.15 1.77 11.63
CA ASN A 12 6.36 1.41 10.88
C ASN A 12 6.10 0.50 9.67
N SER A 13 4.86 0.09 9.41
CA SER A 13 4.56 -0.84 8.32
C SER A 13 3.13 -0.72 7.81
N ILE A 14 2.95 -1.19 6.58
CA ILE A 14 1.64 -1.38 5.95
C ILE A 14 1.52 -2.85 5.60
N GLU A 15 0.37 -3.43 5.90
CA GLU A 15 -0.01 -4.76 5.49
C GLU A 15 -1.20 -4.65 4.53
N VAL A 16 -1.02 -5.20 3.33
CA VAL A 16 -2.01 -5.24 2.25
C VAL A 16 -2.41 -6.67 2.02
N THR A 17 -3.68 -6.97 2.25
CA THR A 17 -4.28 -8.26 1.91
C THR A 17 -5.36 -8.05 0.86
N GLY A 18 -5.28 -8.78 -0.25
CA GLY A 18 -6.29 -8.77 -1.31
C GLY A 18 -6.75 -10.19 -1.61
N GLU A 19 -8.05 -10.42 -1.73
CA GLU A 19 -8.58 -11.72 -2.15
C GLU A 19 -9.59 -11.52 -3.27
N HIS A 20 -9.24 -11.93 -4.49
CA HIS A 20 -10.14 -11.92 -5.63
C HIS A 20 -10.55 -13.34 -5.98
N LYS A 21 -11.83 -13.65 -5.77
CA LYS A 21 -12.46 -14.90 -6.21
C LYS A 21 -13.33 -14.63 -7.42
N GLU A 22 -13.06 -15.33 -8.50
CA GLU A 22 -13.94 -15.35 -9.66
C GLU A 22 -15.06 -16.38 -9.42
N GLU A 23 -16.32 -16.00 -9.65
CA GLU A 23 -17.43 -16.97 -9.60
C GLU A 23 -17.26 -18.01 -10.71
N GLU A 24 -17.00 -19.26 -10.35
CA GLU A 24 -16.98 -20.39 -11.28
C GLU A 24 -18.40 -20.75 -11.73
N LYS A 25 -18.92 -19.99 -12.70
CA LYS A 25 -20.01 -20.49 -13.53
C LYS A 25 -19.36 -21.41 -14.56
N LYS A 26 -19.44 -22.73 -14.34
CA LYS A 26 -19.10 -23.77 -15.32
C LYS A 26 -19.64 -23.37 -16.69
N LYS A 27 -18.79 -22.78 -17.52
CA LYS A 27 -19.06 -22.44 -18.91
C LYS A 27 -17.90 -23.02 -19.71
N ASN A 28 -18.19 -23.49 -20.92
CA ASN A 28 -17.19 -24.09 -21.82
C ASN A 28 -16.19 -23.01 -22.29
N PHE A 29 -15.23 -22.67 -21.43
CA PHE A 29 -14.18 -21.72 -21.77
C PHE A 29 -13.24 -22.37 -22.80
N LEU A 30 -13.02 -21.70 -23.94
CA LEU A 30 -11.97 -22.09 -24.88
C LEU A 30 -10.57 -21.80 -24.30
N ARG A 31 -10.43 -20.70 -23.54
CA ARG A 31 -9.20 -20.32 -22.85
C ARG A 31 -9.50 -19.39 -21.67
N LYS A 32 -8.78 -19.60 -20.56
CA LYS A 32 -8.85 -18.79 -19.33
C LYS A 32 -7.43 -18.37 -18.94
N GLU A 33 -7.18 -17.07 -18.87
CA GLU A 33 -5.86 -16.50 -18.57
C GLU A 33 -5.79 -15.88 -17.17
N ARG A 34 -6.91 -15.33 -16.69
CA ARG A 34 -7.03 -14.76 -15.35
C ARG A 34 -7.52 -15.82 -14.39
N HIS A 35 -6.95 -15.84 -13.19
CA HIS A 35 -7.30 -16.76 -12.11
C HIS A 35 -7.71 -15.98 -10.86
N SER A 36 -8.42 -16.66 -9.97
CA SER A 36 -8.62 -16.19 -8.60
C SER A 36 -7.26 -16.00 -7.93
N MET A 37 -7.02 -14.82 -7.35
CA MET A 37 -5.72 -14.46 -6.80
C MET A 37 -5.89 -13.99 -5.36
N SER A 38 -5.08 -14.56 -4.46
CA SER A 38 -4.82 -14.02 -3.14
C SER A 38 -3.51 -13.27 -3.15
N TYR A 39 -3.48 -12.09 -2.55
CA TYR A 39 -2.33 -11.24 -2.42
C TYR A 39 -2.11 -10.90 -0.95
N TYR A 40 -0.87 -11.01 -0.50
CA TYR A 40 -0.45 -10.60 0.83
C TYR A 40 0.93 -9.98 0.73
N GLN A 41 1.06 -8.73 1.17
CA GLN A 41 2.35 -8.06 1.26
C GLN A 41 2.41 -7.18 2.49
N THR A 42 3.53 -7.25 3.20
CA THR A 42 3.88 -6.31 4.26
C THR A 42 5.04 -5.45 3.81
N ILE A 43 4.85 -4.14 3.83
CA ILE A 43 5.83 -3.14 3.42
C ILE A 43 6.34 -2.43 4.68
N PRO A 44 7.60 -2.65 5.09
CA PRO A 44 8.21 -1.87 6.16
C PRO A 44 8.51 -0.45 5.68
N LEU A 45 8.30 0.54 6.55
CA LEU A 45 8.56 1.94 6.30
C LEU A 45 9.87 2.36 6.98
N SER A 46 10.64 3.21 6.30
CA SER A 46 11.89 3.76 6.83
C SER A 46 11.68 4.82 7.91
N GLU A 47 10.48 5.42 7.97
CA GLU A 47 10.12 6.47 8.92
C GLU A 47 8.76 6.19 9.55
N LYS A 48 8.59 6.63 10.79
CA LYS A 48 7.33 6.55 11.52
C LYS A 48 6.26 7.41 10.86
N ILE A 49 5.05 6.89 10.71
CA ILE A 49 3.87 7.62 10.20
C ILE A 49 2.84 7.91 11.30
N ILE A 50 1.76 8.63 10.95
CA ILE A 50 0.59 8.86 11.80
C ILE A 50 -0.56 7.96 11.28
N PRO A 51 -0.79 6.76 11.86
CA PRO A 51 -1.76 5.80 11.33
C PRO A 51 -3.17 6.38 11.18
N ASP A 52 -3.62 7.18 12.16
CA ASP A 52 -4.96 7.77 12.17
C ASP A 52 -5.23 8.77 11.02
N LYS A 53 -4.18 9.26 10.36
CA LYS A 53 -4.28 10.23 9.25
C LYS A 53 -4.05 9.60 7.88
N VAL A 54 -3.90 8.27 7.82
CA VAL A 54 -3.70 7.56 6.56
C VAL A 54 -4.97 7.60 5.72
N LYS A 55 -4.81 7.81 4.41
CA LYS A 55 -5.91 7.79 3.44
C LYS A 55 -5.59 6.77 2.35
N ALA A 56 -6.60 6.01 1.94
CA ALA A 56 -6.48 5.05 0.84
C ALA A 56 -7.61 5.26 -0.18
N LYS A 57 -7.28 5.11 -1.47
CA LYS A 57 -8.24 5.21 -2.58
C LYS A 57 -7.98 4.08 -3.56
N LEU A 58 -9.04 3.36 -3.92
CA LEU A 58 -9.02 2.41 -5.03
C LEU A 58 -9.78 3.02 -6.21
N ALA A 59 -9.09 3.22 -7.32
CA ALA A 59 -9.65 3.71 -8.58
C ALA A 59 -9.07 2.88 -9.73
N ASP A 60 -9.94 2.41 -10.62
CA ASP A 60 -9.56 1.68 -11.85
C ASP A 60 -8.57 0.51 -11.64
N GLY A 61 -8.69 -0.17 -10.49
CA GLY A 61 -7.83 -1.31 -10.13
C GLY A 61 -6.49 -0.94 -9.46
N VAL A 62 -6.23 0.36 -9.23
CA VAL A 62 -5.01 0.86 -8.58
C VAL A 62 -5.32 1.36 -7.17
N LEU A 63 -4.56 0.88 -6.18
CA LEU A 63 -4.68 1.24 -4.78
C LEU A 63 -3.63 2.32 -4.42
N ASP A 64 -4.10 3.55 -4.26
CA ASP A 64 -3.28 4.68 -3.81
C ASP A 64 -3.37 4.83 -2.29
N ILE A 65 -2.23 4.93 -1.61
CA ILE A 65 -2.15 5.08 -0.15
C ILE A 65 -1.30 6.30 0.20
N ILE A 66 -1.87 7.23 0.95
CA ILE A 66 -1.21 8.45 1.42
C ILE A 66 -0.86 8.27 2.90
N LEU A 67 0.44 8.36 3.20
CA LEU A 67 1.01 8.09 4.53
C LEU A 67 1.69 9.35 5.09
N PRO A 68 1.04 10.09 5.99
CA PRO A 68 1.67 11.24 6.63
C PRO A 68 2.77 10.82 7.59
N LYS A 69 3.99 11.34 7.38
CA LYS A 69 5.12 11.14 8.30
C LYS A 69 4.82 11.77 9.67
N SER A 70 5.20 11.08 10.74
CA SER A 70 5.07 11.54 12.13
C SER A 70 6.01 12.70 12.45
N LYS A 71 7.23 12.67 11.89
CA LYS A 71 8.21 13.73 12.00
C LYS A 71 8.41 14.36 10.62
N PRO A 72 8.35 15.69 10.50
CA PRO A 72 8.67 16.35 9.24
C PRO A 72 10.13 16.07 8.89
N THR A 73 10.40 15.76 7.62
CA THR A 73 11.76 15.60 7.13
C THR A 73 12.51 16.92 7.33
N PRO A 74 13.60 16.96 8.09
CA PRO A 74 14.32 18.20 8.36
C PRO A 74 14.88 18.75 7.04
N THR A 75 14.63 20.03 6.78
CA THR A 75 15.27 20.73 5.66
C THR A 75 16.78 20.74 5.89
N PRO A 76 17.61 20.32 4.91
CA PRO A 76 19.05 20.29 5.08
C PRO A 76 19.56 21.72 5.34
N LYS A 77 20.00 21.98 6.57
CA LYS A 77 20.62 23.26 6.93
C LYS A 77 22.07 23.23 6.45
N LYS A 78 22.43 24.14 5.54
CA LYS A 78 23.83 24.35 5.16
C LYS A 78 24.60 24.79 6.40
N LYS A 79 25.64 24.05 6.78
CA LYS A 79 26.61 24.48 7.78
C LYS A 79 27.86 24.94 7.04
N ALA A 80 28.29 26.17 7.30
CA ALA A 80 29.60 26.63 6.85
C ALA A 80 30.67 25.84 7.63
N VAL A 81 31.66 25.31 6.92
CA VAL A 81 32.80 24.62 7.50
C VAL A 81 34.03 25.42 7.10
N ASN A 82 34.87 25.77 8.07
CA ASN A 82 36.14 26.44 7.79
C ASN A 82 37.14 25.41 7.26
N VAL A 83 37.83 25.79 6.18
CA VAL A 83 38.94 25.04 5.59
C VAL A 83 40.21 25.42 6.34
N GLN A 84 41.01 24.42 6.74
CA GLN A 84 42.38 24.61 7.25
C GLN A 84 43.38 24.54 6.10
#